data_AF-A0A258M360-F1
#
_entry.id   AF-A0A258M360-F1
#
_cell.length_a   1.000
_cell.length_b   1.000
_cell.length_c   1.000
_cell.angle_alpha   90.00
_cell.angle_beta   90.00
_cell.angle_gamma   90.00
#
_symmetry.space_group_name_H-M   'P 1'
#
loop_
_entity.id
_entity.type
_entity.pdbx_description
1 polymer ?
#
loop_
_entity_poly.entity_id
_entity_poly.type
_entity_poly.pdbx_seq_one_letter_code
_entity_poly.pdbx_strand_id
1 'polypeptide(L)'
;MQLPFWMQVIIALTIIDFFLFLVHWQSHKYQFLWKLHAIHHSSERLYFLNGEKRHALHQVIEGTPGIILCLVIGTPQPVVVVALAILAVNMFMQHTNLDYKAGILKKFFCVAELHRWHHRADYKDAQVNYGAWLTIWDRLFNTAYDSPKMQTELGAIGIAEEKNFPKNYWKQFLYPFNKKIRQNSKTILLIAAMLFINGIVFSQMYADAITGNWQLQDGSKKISVVKEDGKYVGKIYWVKDMSKNNEIGRRVLWNLEYDADDKEWKGGEIQLPDIGHSASCYIKLKDVNTAIVTGYHGMRLFGKTKTL
;
A
#
# COMPACT_ATOMS: atom_id res chain seq x y z
N MET A 1 12.60 20.36 -13.11
CA MET A 1 13.54 19.76 -12.14
C MET A 1 12.75 18.85 -11.21
N GLN A 2 13.26 17.66 -10.88
CA GLN A 2 12.64 16.82 -9.84
C GLN A 2 12.82 17.49 -8.47
N LEU A 3 11.78 17.42 -7.62
CA LEU A 3 11.84 17.96 -6.26
C LEU A 3 12.94 17.25 -5.43
N PRO A 4 13.57 17.91 -4.45
CA PRO A 4 14.45 17.24 -3.50
C PRO A 4 13.77 16.04 -2.82
N PHE A 5 14.51 14.97 -2.55
CA PHE A 5 13.97 13.72 -2.00
C PHE A 5 13.11 13.93 -0.74
N TRP A 6 13.59 14.75 0.21
CA TRP A 6 12.84 15.04 1.44
C TRP A 6 11.50 15.75 1.19
N MET A 7 11.41 16.62 0.17
CA MET A 7 10.14 17.26 -0.19
C MET A 7 9.16 16.23 -0.76
N GLN A 8 9.65 15.31 -1.60
CA GLN A 8 8.83 14.20 -2.12
C GLN A 8 8.31 13.33 -0.95
N VAL A 9 9.14 13.05 0.04
CA VAL A 9 8.74 12.30 1.25
C VAL A 9 7.64 13.03 2.01
N ILE A 10 7.78 14.33 2.26
CA ILE A 10 6.75 15.11 2.98
C ILE A 10 5.43 15.13 2.20
N ILE A 11 5.47 15.27 0.87
CA ILE A 11 4.27 15.23 0.02
C ILE A 11 3.59 13.86 0.11
N ALA A 12 4.34 12.77 -0.12
CA ALA A 12 3.81 11.41 -0.04
C ALA A 12 3.25 11.09 1.35
N LEU A 13 3.97 11.50 2.39
CA LEU A 13 3.57 11.34 3.78
C LEU A 13 2.27 12.08 4.10
N THR A 14 2.11 13.31 3.61
CA THR A 14 0.88 14.12 3.76
C THR A 14 -0.32 13.48 3.05
N ILE A 15 -0.09 12.96 1.83
CA ILE A 15 -1.13 12.24 1.07
C ILE A 15 -1.58 10.99 1.84
N ILE A 16 -0.63 10.16 2.27
CA ILE A 16 -0.94 8.92 2.99
C ILE A 16 -1.66 9.23 4.30
N ASP A 17 -1.17 10.21 5.08
CA ASP A 17 -1.77 10.63 6.35
C ASP A 17 -3.21 11.12 6.19
N PHE A 18 -3.52 11.87 5.13
CA PHE A 18 -4.90 12.29 4.84
C PHE A 18 -5.84 11.10 4.67
N PHE A 19 -5.44 10.08 3.90
CA PHE A 19 -6.28 8.90 3.67
C PHE A 19 -6.41 8.01 4.90
N LEU A 20 -5.34 7.90 5.71
CA LEU A 20 -5.41 7.25 7.03
C LEU A 20 -6.46 7.95 7.90
N PHE A 21 -6.35 9.27 8.06
CA PHE A 21 -7.33 10.08 8.78
C PHE A 21 -8.76 9.86 8.25
N LEU A 22 -8.93 9.92 6.93
CA LEU A 22 -10.24 9.87 6.30
C LEU A 22 -10.93 8.52 6.54
N VAL A 23 -10.22 7.40 6.37
CA VAL A 23 -10.78 6.07 6.63
C VAL A 23 -11.00 5.86 8.13
N HIS A 24 -10.11 6.38 8.97
CA HIS A 24 -10.25 6.30 10.41
C HIS A 24 -11.49 7.04 10.91
N TRP A 25 -11.68 8.29 10.48
CA TRP A 25 -12.89 9.08 10.75
C TRP A 25 -14.16 8.38 10.24
N GLN A 26 -14.12 7.79 9.04
CA GLN A 26 -15.23 6.98 8.52
C GLN A 26 -15.47 5.72 9.34
N SER A 27 -14.42 5.14 9.94
CA SER A 27 -14.53 3.97 10.80
C SER A 27 -15.33 4.25 12.05
N HIS A 28 -15.36 5.49 12.52
CA HIS A 28 -16.20 5.91 13.63
C HIS A 28 -17.64 6.26 13.22
N LYS A 29 -17.92 6.43 11.93
CA LYS A 29 -19.26 6.77 11.42
C LYS A 29 -20.04 5.58 10.90
N TYR A 30 -19.36 4.62 10.27
CA TYR A 30 -19.99 3.49 9.63
C TYR A 30 -19.82 2.22 10.43
N GLN A 31 -20.94 1.63 10.84
CA GLN A 31 -20.97 0.49 11.76
C GLN A 31 -20.10 -0.70 11.34
N PHE A 32 -20.00 -1.02 10.04
CA PHE A 32 -19.16 -2.14 9.59
C PHE A 32 -17.66 -1.83 9.75
N LEU A 33 -17.22 -0.63 9.37
CA LEU A 33 -15.84 -0.19 9.57
C LEU A 33 -15.53 -0.08 11.06
N TRP A 34 -16.47 0.43 11.86
CA TRP A 34 -16.35 0.44 13.32
C TRP A 34 -16.08 -0.95 13.86
N LYS A 35 -16.79 -2.00 13.45
CA LYS A 35 -16.53 -3.35 13.98
C LYS A 35 -15.12 -3.86 13.68
N LEU A 36 -14.60 -3.54 12.50
CA LEU A 36 -13.23 -3.88 12.13
C LEU A 36 -12.22 -3.10 12.98
N HIS A 37 -12.52 -1.81 13.21
CA HIS A 37 -11.69 -0.89 13.97
C HIS A 37 -11.81 -1.10 15.49
N ALA A 38 -12.94 -1.58 16.02
CA ALA A 38 -13.21 -1.75 17.44
C ALA A 38 -12.21 -2.72 18.12
N ILE A 39 -11.60 -3.64 17.35
CA ILE A 39 -10.51 -4.48 17.85
C ILE A 39 -9.34 -3.63 18.37
N HIS A 40 -9.07 -2.48 17.73
CA HIS A 40 -8.08 -1.50 18.15
C HIS A 40 -8.47 -0.82 19.47
N HIS A 41 -9.70 -0.32 19.57
CA HIS A 41 -10.23 0.29 20.79
C HIS A 41 -10.47 -0.69 21.93
N SER A 42 -10.55 -2.00 21.66
CA SER A 42 -10.88 -3.00 22.69
C SER A 42 -9.83 -3.16 23.79
N SER A 43 -8.67 -2.52 23.66
CA SER A 43 -7.65 -2.55 24.70
C SER A 43 -8.02 -1.62 25.86
N GLU A 44 -8.07 -2.15 27.06
CA GLU A 44 -8.34 -1.38 28.29
C GLU A 44 -7.12 -0.55 28.77
N ARG A 45 -5.98 -0.70 28.08
CA ARG A 45 -4.73 0.02 28.32
C ARG A 45 -4.02 0.28 27.00
N LEU A 46 -3.36 1.43 26.88
CA LEU A 46 -2.52 1.78 25.74
C LEU A 46 -1.06 1.43 26.02
N TYR A 47 -0.39 0.86 25.02
CA TYR A 47 1.05 0.71 24.90
C TYR A 47 1.40 0.71 23.41
N PHE A 48 2.69 0.82 23.08
CA PHE A 48 3.12 1.10 21.70
C PHE A 48 2.57 0.11 20.66
N LEU A 49 2.42 -1.19 21.00
CA LEU A 49 1.89 -2.20 20.07
C LEU A 49 0.38 -2.10 19.84
N ASN A 50 -0.38 -1.33 20.64
CA ASN A 50 -1.82 -1.11 20.37
C ASN A 50 -2.06 -0.56 18.97
N GLY A 51 -1.13 0.26 18.46
CA GLY A 51 -1.16 0.78 17.11
C GLY A 51 -1.35 -0.30 16.04
N GLU A 52 -0.92 -1.54 16.30
CA GLU A 52 -1.00 -2.66 15.35
C GLU A 52 -2.08 -3.69 15.70
N LYS A 53 -2.75 -3.54 16.84
CA LYS A 53 -3.85 -4.44 17.24
C LYS A 53 -5.12 -4.09 16.46
N ARG A 54 -5.24 -4.53 15.21
CA ARG A 54 -6.41 -4.25 14.36
C ARG A 54 -6.77 -5.44 13.48
N HIS A 55 -7.98 -5.40 12.89
CA HIS A 55 -8.39 -6.42 11.94
C HIS A 55 -7.56 -6.30 10.64
N ALA A 56 -7.09 -7.41 10.06
CA ALA A 56 -6.29 -7.39 8.82
C ALA A 56 -7.02 -6.69 7.66
N LEU A 57 -8.33 -6.92 7.53
CA LEU A 57 -9.16 -6.20 6.55
C LEU A 57 -9.21 -4.68 6.81
N HIS A 58 -9.23 -4.23 8.07
CA HIS A 58 -9.18 -2.79 8.38
C HIS A 58 -7.85 -2.20 7.92
N GLN A 59 -6.73 -2.89 8.21
CA GLN A 59 -5.39 -2.48 7.80
C GLN A 59 -5.31 -2.28 6.28
N VAL A 60 -5.92 -3.15 5.49
CA VAL A 60 -5.97 -3.03 4.02
C VAL A 60 -6.83 -1.84 3.61
N ILE A 61 -8.04 -1.69 4.16
CA ILE A 61 -8.97 -0.61 3.78
C ILE A 61 -8.40 0.76 4.14
N GLU A 62 -7.77 0.89 5.31
CA GLU A 62 -7.19 2.14 5.81
C GLU A 62 -5.85 2.46 5.16
N GLY A 63 -4.94 1.50 5.04
CA GLY A 63 -3.58 1.75 4.59
C GLY A 63 -3.41 1.92 3.08
N THR A 64 -4.28 1.31 2.26
CA THR A 64 -4.05 1.25 0.81
C THR A 64 -4.40 2.51 0.01
N PRO A 65 -5.44 3.31 0.30
CA PRO A 65 -5.87 4.39 -0.61
C PRO A 65 -4.78 5.44 -0.86
N GLY A 66 -4.10 5.90 0.20
CA GLY A 66 -3.01 6.88 0.08
C GLY A 66 -1.77 6.32 -0.61
N ILE A 67 -1.43 5.06 -0.33
CA ILE A 67 -0.32 4.36 -0.99
C ILE A 67 -0.60 4.22 -2.49
N ILE A 68 -1.80 3.77 -2.85
CA ILE A 68 -2.23 3.61 -4.23
C ILE A 68 -2.16 4.94 -4.97
N LEU A 69 -2.66 6.03 -4.37
CA LEU A 69 -2.59 7.34 -5.01
C LEU A 69 -1.14 7.76 -5.26
N CYS A 70 -0.24 7.60 -4.27
CA CYS A 70 1.18 7.88 -4.44
C CYS A 70 1.79 7.08 -5.61
N LEU A 71 1.46 5.79 -5.73
CA LEU A 71 1.99 4.93 -6.77
C LEU A 71 1.44 5.29 -8.16
N VAL A 72 0.14 5.60 -8.26
CA VAL A 72 -0.52 6.04 -9.51
C VAL A 72 0.06 7.35 -10.04
N ILE A 73 0.37 8.31 -9.16
CA ILE A 73 1.00 9.57 -9.58
C ILE A 73 2.51 9.43 -9.85
N GLY A 74 3.05 8.21 -9.82
CA GLY A 74 4.45 7.93 -10.13
C GLY A 74 5.43 8.29 -9.01
N THR A 75 4.98 8.33 -7.76
CA THR A 75 5.88 8.58 -6.62
C THR A 75 6.92 7.46 -6.53
N PRO A 76 8.22 7.76 -6.48
CA PRO A 76 9.24 6.72 -6.39
C PRO A 76 9.06 5.82 -5.17
N GLN A 77 9.21 4.50 -5.34
CA GLN A 77 9.04 3.53 -4.26
C GLN A 77 9.86 3.85 -2.99
N PRO A 78 11.14 4.28 -3.06
CA PRO A 78 11.89 4.65 -1.86
C PRO A 78 11.27 5.80 -1.05
N VAL A 79 10.60 6.74 -1.73
CA VAL A 79 9.90 7.86 -1.09
C VAL A 79 8.72 7.33 -0.26
N VAL A 80 7.91 6.45 -0.86
CA VAL A 80 6.75 5.83 -0.19
C VAL A 80 7.20 4.99 1.01
N VAL A 81 8.27 4.20 0.85
CA VAL A 81 8.83 3.37 1.94
C VAL A 81 9.28 4.22 3.12
N VAL A 82 10.00 5.33 2.87
CA VAL A 82 10.43 6.23 3.94
C VAL A 82 9.24 6.92 4.62
N ALA A 83 8.23 7.36 3.85
CA ALA A 83 7.01 7.92 4.42
C ALA A 83 6.29 6.91 5.34
N LEU A 84 6.13 5.66 4.91
CA LEU A 84 5.53 4.61 5.72
C LEU A 84 6.33 4.30 6.99
N ALA A 85 7.66 4.32 6.91
CA ALA A 85 8.51 4.12 8.09
C ALA A 85 8.33 5.25 9.12
N ILE A 86 8.23 6.51 8.67
CA ILE A 86 7.95 7.66 9.55
C ILE A 86 6.57 7.50 10.21
N LEU A 87 5.54 7.13 9.45
CA LEU A 87 4.20 6.87 9.99
C LEU A 87 4.20 5.75 11.02
N ALA A 88 4.88 4.63 10.74
CA ALA A 88 4.94 3.50 11.65
C ALA A 88 5.55 3.91 13.00
N VAL A 89 6.65 4.67 12.98
CA VAL A 89 7.25 5.22 14.21
C VAL A 89 6.28 6.15 14.92
N ASN A 90 5.59 7.05 14.21
CA ASN A 90 4.62 7.94 14.83
C ASN A 90 3.45 7.18 15.46
N MET A 91 2.89 6.20 14.76
CA MET A 91 1.79 5.35 15.24
C MET A 91 2.19 4.58 16.51
N PHE A 92 3.39 4.02 16.58
CA PHE A 92 3.89 3.42 17.83
C PHE A 92 3.95 4.44 18.96
N MET A 93 4.52 5.62 18.71
CA MET A 93 4.67 6.69 19.71
C MET A 93 3.32 7.25 20.17
N GLN A 94 2.34 7.34 19.27
CA GLN A 94 0.99 7.83 19.52
C GLN A 94 0.18 6.93 20.46
N HIS A 95 0.56 5.65 20.59
CA HIS A 95 -0.08 4.70 21.50
C HIS A 95 0.76 4.39 22.75
N THR A 96 1.93 5.02 22.92
CA THR A 96 2.79 4.74 24.06
C THR A 96 2.09 5.06 25.38
N ASN A 97 2.39 4.27 26.42
CA ASN A 97 1.98 4.58 27.79
C ASN A 97 2.93 5.58 28.48
N LEU A 98 3.58 6.44 27.70
CA LEU A 98 4.49 7.45 28.26
C LEU A 98 3.67 8.68 28.67
N ASP A 99 3.94 9.18 29.88
CA ASP A 99 3.39 10.43 30.38
C ASP A 99 4.33 11.59 30.01
N TYR A 100 4.30 11.98 28.74
CA TYR A 100 5.05 13.13 28.24
C TYR A 100 4.12 14.27 27.86
N LYS A 101 4.64 15.49 27.92
CA LYS A 101 3.96 16.71 27.44
C LYS A 101 4.57 17.15 26.13
N ALA A 102 3.80 17.07 25.04
CA ALA A 102 4.29 17.43 23.71
C ALA A 102 4.44 18.95 23.50
N GLY A 103 3.88 19.76 24.41
CA GLY A 103 3.98 21.22 24.36
C GLY A 103 3.40 21.79 23.07
N ILE A 104 4.21 22.52 22.30
CA ILE A 104 3.77 23.06 21.00
C ILE A 104 3.64 22.00 19.91
N LEU A 105 4.31 20.85 20.04
CA LEU A 105 4.32 19.81 18.99
C LEU A 105 2.95 19.20 18.76
N LYS A 106 2.10 19.09 19.80
CA LYS A 106 0.70 18.64 19.65
C LYS A 106 -0.13 19.56 18.78
N LYS A 107 0.35 20.77 18.47
CA LYS A 107 -0.33 21.64 17.50
C LYS A 107 -0.07 21.25 16.05
N PHE A 108 0.89 20.38 15.79
CA PHE A 108 1.26 19.98 14.44
C PHE A 108 1.11 18.49 14.27
N PHE A 109 1.61 17.72 15.24
CA PHE A 109 1.69 16.27 15.18
C PHE A 109 0.67 15.59 16.08
N CYS A 110 0.14 14.48 15.59
CA CYS A 110 -0.70 13.58 16.36
C CYS A 110 0.18 12.80 17.32
N VAL A 111 0.00 13.07 18.62
CA VAL A 111 0.80 12.54 19.72
C VAL A 111 -0.08 11.75 20.70
N ALA A 112 0.54 10.99 21.60
CA ALA A 112 -0.19 10.18 22.58
C ALA A 112 -1.09 11.02 23.50
N GLU A 113 -0.65 12.24 23.84
CA GLU A 113 -1.44 13.20 24.63
C GLU A 113 -2.80 13.51 23.99
N LEU A 114 -2.88 13.57 22.65
CA LEU A 114 -4.13 13.80 21.94
C LEU A 114 -4.88 12.50 21.69
N HIS A 115 -4.17 11.45 21.30
CA HIS A 115 -4.78 10.21 20.84
C HIS A 115 -5.38 9.36 21.97
N ARG A 116 -4.94 9.52 23.21
CA ARG A 116 -5.60 8.89 24.37
C ARG A 116 -7.07 9.32 24.52
N TRP A 117 -7.44 10.55 24.11
CA TRP A 117 -8.84 11.00 24.07
C TRP A 117 -9.68 10.20 23.09
N HIS A 118 -9.10 9.89 21.94
CA HIS A 118 -9.72 9.07 20.92
C HIS A 118 -10.00 7.64 21.43
N HIS A 119 -9.12 7.10 22.28
CA HIS A 119 -9.29 5.77 22.88
C HIS A 119 -10.16 5.73 24.14
N ARG A 120 -10.88 6.82 24.47
CA ARG A 120 -11.80 6.85 25.62
C ARG A 120 -12.84 5.74 25.53
N ALA A 121 -13.15 5.16 26.68
CA ALA A 121 -14.08 4.03 26.74
C ALA A 121 -15.51 4.39 26.33
N ASP A 122 -15.96 5.63 26.61
CA ASP A 122 -17.26 6.12 26.14
C ASP A 122 -17.15 6.49 24.66
N TYR A 123 -18.01 5.88 23.83
CA TYR A 123 -18.00 6.10 22.40
C TYR A 123 -18.16 7.58 22.02
N LYS A 124 -18.93 8.38 22.78
CA LYS A 124 -19.11 9.81 22.46
C LYS A 124 -17.84 10.62 22.68
N ASP A 125 -17.08 10.29 23.72
CA ASP A 125 -15.80 10.94 24.03
C ASP A 125 -14.72 10.57 23.00
N ALA A 126 -14.79 9.36 22.44
CA ALA A 126 -13.86 8.84 21.44
C ALA A 126 -13.98 9.50 20.04
N GLN A 127 -14.95 10.40 19.82
CA GLN A 127 -15.23 10.98 18.50
C GLN A 127 -14.32 12.17 18.13
N VAL A 128 -13.03 12.05 18.42
CA VAL A 128 -12.03 13.12 18.28
C VAL A 128 -10.67 12.56 17.87
N ASN A 129 -9.76 13.40 17.37
CA ASN A 129 -8.33 13.12 17.16
C ASN A 129 -8.03 11.85 16.34
N TYR A 130 -8.57 11.77 15.13
CA TYR A 130 -8.44 10.65 14.21
C TYR A 130 -7.13 10.64 13.41
N GLY A 131 -6.37 11.73 13.39
CA GLY A 131 -5.15 11.85 12.58
C GLY A 131 -4.06 10.87 13.02
N ALA A 132 -3.31 10.36 12.05
CA ALA A 132 -2.20 9.42 12.27
C ALA A 132 -0.83 10.12 12.40
N TRP A 133 -0.66 11.29 11.77
CA TRP A 133 0.58 12.07 11.82
C TRP A 133 0.35 13.56 11.97
N LEU A 134 -0.49 14.21 11.14
CA LEU A 134 -0.78 15.64 11.26
C LEU A 134 -2.14 15.92 11.89
N THR A 135 -2.17 16.86 12.84
CA THR A 135 -3.42 17.33 13.47
C THR A 135 -4.26 18.24 12.57
N ILE A 136 -3.73 18.63 11.40
CA ILE A 136 -4.40 19.54 10.49
C ILE A 136 -5.74 18.98 10.00
N TRP A 137 -5.81 17.67 9.74
CA TRP A 137 -7.04 17.03 9.28
C TRP A 137 -8.13 17.08 10.33
N ASP A 138 -7.77 16.79 11.59
CA ASP A 138 -8.71 16.91 12.70
C ASP A 138 -9.22 18.35 12.88
N ARG A 139 -8.38 19.36 12.64
CA ARG A 139 -8.82 20.76 12.69
C ARG A 139 -9.75 21.12 11.55
N LEU A 140 -9.41 20.69 10.34
CA LEU A 140 -10.23 20.95 9.15
C LEU A 140 -11.61 20.30 9.24
N PHE A 141 -11.69 19.14 9.88
CA PHE A 141 -12.95 18.39 10.07
C PHE A 141 -13.63 18.69 11.42
N ASN A 142 -13.08 19.61 12.21
CA ASN A 142 -13.57 20.00 13.54
C ASN A 142 -13.71 18.81 14.53
N THR A 143 -12.71 17.92 14.51
CA THR A 143 -12.57 16.75 15.39
C THR A 143 -11.34 16.85 16.30
N ALA A 144 -10.58 17.94 16.24
CA ALA A 144 -9.45 18.18 17.13
C ALA A 144 -9.93 18.47 18.56
N TYR A 145 -9.38 17.75 19.54
CA TYR A 145 -9.72 17.93 20.95
C TYR A 145 -8.47 17.81 21.83
N ASP A 146 -8.36 18.69 22.81
CA ASP A 146 -7.26 18.72 23.77
C ASP A 146 -7.80 19.28 25.09
N SER A 147 -7.57 18.57 26.19
CA SER A 147 -7.96 19.02 27.51
C SER A 147 -6.87 18.70 28.54
N PRO A 148 -6.56 19.64 29.45
CA PRO A 148 -5.52 19.47 30.46
C PRO A 148 -5.86 18.43 31.54
N LYS A 149 -7.11 17.91 31.56
CA LYS A 149 -7.62 16.97 32.56
C LYS A 149 -7.82 15.57 32.00
N MET A 150 -6.84 15.01 31.29
CA MET A 150 -6.97 13.64 30.85
C MET A 150 -6.80 12.68 32.04
N GLN A 151 -7.90 12.05 32.45
CA GLN A 151 -7.89 11.01 33.47
C GLN A 151 -7.32 9.73 32.86
N THR A 152 -6.17 9.28 33.39
CA THR A 152 -5.51 8.01 33.02
C THR A 152 -5.98 6.84 33.89
N GLU A 153 -7.14 6.98 34.53
CA GLU A 153 -7.71 5.98 35.45
C GLU A 153 -8.04 4.66 34.74
N LEU A 154 -7.94 3.56 35.47
CA LEU A 154 -8.30 2.23 34.96
C LEU A 154 -9.78 2.20 34.56
N GLY A 155 -10.06 1.79 33.32
CA GLY A 155 -11.41 1.79 32.74
C GLY A 155 -11.76 3.04 31.95
N ALA A 156 -10.88 4.06 31.90
CA ALA A 156 -11.07 5.24 31.05
C ALA A 156 -10.83 4.96 29.56
N ILE A 157 -10.17 3.84 29.22
CA ILE A 157 -9.83 3.42 27.86
C ILE A 157 -10.50 2.08 27.58
N GLY A 158 -11.03 1.88 26.37
CA GLY A 158 -11.67 0.63 25.97
C GLY A 158 -12.91 0.86 25.11
N ILE A 159 -13.90 -0.03 25.25
CA ILE A 159 -15.24 0.11 24.67
C ILE A 159 -16.26 -0.18 25.77
N ALA A 160 -16.82 0.86 26.38
CA ALA A 160 -17.71 0.74 27.53
C ALA A 160 -19.05 0.07 27.16
N GLU A 161 -19.51 0.27 25.94
CA GLU A 161 -20.77 -0.27 25.41
C GLU A 161 -20.69 -1.79 25.20
N GLU A 162 -19.49 -2.37 25.11
CA GLU A 162 -19.26 -3.78 24.83
C GLU A 162 -18.48 -4.49 25.93
N LYS A 163 -19.08 -4.60 27.12
CA LYS A 163 -18.50 -5.27 28.30
C LYS A 163 -17.97 -6.69 28.05
N ASN A 164 -18.54 -7.40 27.07
CA ASN A 164 -18.17 -8.76 26.70
C ASN A 164 -17.39 -8.83 25.37
N PHE A 165 -16.68 -7.76 24.99
CA PHE A 165 -15.86 -7.76 23.78
C PHE A 165 -14.92 -8.97 23.77
N PRO A 166 -14.79 -9.71 22.65
CA PRO A 166 -14.01 -10.93 22.64
C PRO A 166 -12.54 -10.67 23.00
N LYS A 167 -11.96 -11.49 23.89
CA LYS A 167 -10.54 -11.40 24.26
C LYS A 167 -9.63 -12.33 23.46
N ASN A 168 -10.21 -13.34 22.79
CA ASN A 168 -9.48 -14.31 21.98
C ASN A 168 -9.33 -13.82 20.54
N TYR A 169 -8.14 -13.96 19.96
CA TYR A 169 -7.81 -13.53 18.60
C TYR A 169 -8.83 -13.97 17.55
N TRP A 170 -9.18 -15.26 17.51
CA TRP A 170 -10.12 -15.77 16.50
C TRP A 170 -11.52 -15.21 16.66
N LYS A 171 -11.96 -15.02 17.91
CA LYS A 171 -13.25 -14.39 18.18
C LYS A 171 -13.25 -12.91 17.80
N GLN A 172 -12.13 -12.19 17.99
CA GLN A 172 -11.97 -10.82 17.50
C GLN A 172 -11.94 -10.76 15.97
N PHE A 173 -11.25 -11.70 15.32
CA PHE A 173 -11.21 -11.80 13.86
C PHE A 173 -12.60 -12.04 13.26
N LEU A 174 -13.42 -12.88 13.87
CA LEU A 174 -14.78 -13.18 13.40
C LEU A 174 -15.84 -12.17 13.87
N TYR A 175 -15.53 -11.31 14.84
CA TYR A 175 -16.46 -10.36 15.45
C TYR A 175 -17.19 -9.46 14.43
N PRO A 176 -16.53 -8.87 13.40
CA PRO A 176 -17.19 -8.03 12.41
C PRO A 176 -18.29 -8.72 11.61
N PHE A 177 -18.20 -10.05 11.47
CA PHE A 177 -19.06 -10.89 10.64
C PHE A 177 -20.19 -11.56 11.42
N ASN A 178 -20.36 -11.24 12.71
CA ASN A 178 -21.42 -11.80 13.51
C ASN A 178 -22.81 -11.35 13.00
N LYS A 179 -23.60 -12.31 12.51
CA LYS A 179 -24.93 -12.12 11.91
C LYS A 179 -25.95 -11.44 12.84
N LYS A 180 -25.74 -11.51 14.17
CA LYS A 180 -26.61 -10.82 15.15
C LYS A 180 -26.51 -9.30 15.07
N ILE A 181 -25.48 -8.77 14.42
CA ILE A 181 -25.25 -7.34 14.34
C ILE A 181 -25.60 -6.85 12.92
N ARG A 182 -26.71 -6.12 12.80
CA ARG A 182 -27.18 -5.55 11.52
C ARG A 182 -26.06 -4.80 10.81
N GLN A 183 -25.96 -4.97 9.50
CA GLN A 183 -24.99 -4.27 8.65
C GLN A 183 -25.75 -3.49 7.57
N ASN A 184 -25.22 -2.33 7.18
CA ASN A 184 -25.78 -1.56 6.07
C ASN A 184 -25.23 -2.13 4.75
N SER A 185 -26.11 -2.68 3.90
CA SER A 185 -25.72 -3.30 2.63
C SER A 185 -24.96 -2.33 1.72
N LYS A 186 -25.31 -1.04 1.69
CA LYS A 186 -24.61 -0.03 0.89
C LYS A 186 -23.15 0.13 1.30
N THR A 187 -22.86 0.09 2.60
CA THR A 187 -21.49 0.17 3.13
C THR A 187 -20.66 -1.06 2.75
N ILE A 188 -21.27 -2.25 2.79
CA ILE A 188 -20.60 -3.50 2.38
C ILE A 188 -20.25 -3.43 0.89
N LEU A 189 -21.21 -3.01 0.06
CA LEU A 189 -21.01 -2.85 -1.38
C LEU A 189 -19.89 -1.84 -1.70
N LEU A 190 -19.86 -0.71 -1.00
CA LEU A 190 -18.80 0.29 -1.18
C LEU A 190 -17.41 -0.29 -0.84
N ILE A 191 -17.29 -1.01 0.27
CA ILE A 191 -16.03 -1.63 0.68
C ILE A 191 -15.61 -2.73 -0.31
N ALA A 192 -16.55 -3.55 -0.76
CA ALA A 192 -16.28 -4.56 -1.78
C ALA A 192 -15.77 -3.93 -3.08
N ALA A 193 -16.38 -2.82 -3.51
CA ALA A 193 -15.92 -2.06 -4.67
C ALA A 193 -14.50 -1.48 -4.46
N MET A 194 -14.22 -0.90 -3.28
CA MET A 194 -12.88 -0.39 -2.96
C MET A 194 -11.82 -1.50 -2.99
N LEU A 195 -12.11 -2.66 -2.39
CA LEU A 195 -11.21 -3.81 -2.40
C LEU A 195 -10.98 -4.35 -3.82
N PHE A 196 -12.03 -4.38 -4.65
CA PHE A 196 -11.93 -4.79 -6.05
C PHE A 196 -11.06 -3.83 -6.86
N ILE A 197 -11.26 -2.51 -6.70
CA ILE A 197 -10.42 -1.49 -7.33
C ILE A 197 -8.97 -1.62 -6.88
N ASN A 198 -8.72 -1.82 -5.58
CA ASN A 198 -7.37 -2.07 -5.06
C ASN A 198 -6.74 -3.29 -5.76
N GLY A 199 -7.49 -4.39 -5.90
CA GLY A 199 -7.02 -5.58 -6.61
C GLY A 199 -6.62 -5.31 -8.06
N ILE A 200 -7.44 -4.54 -8.80
CA ILE A 200 -7.12 -4.13 -10.17
C ILE A 200 -5.85 -3.29 -10.21
N VAL A 201 -5.73 -2.29 -9.33
CA VAL A 201 -4.55 -1.42 -9.30
C VAL A 201 -3.30 -2.22 -8.99
N PHE A 202 -3.31 -3.10 -7.97
CA PHE A 202 -2.16 -3.93 -7.64
C PHE A 202 -1.79 -4.91 -8.77
N SER A 203 -2.79 -5.49 -9.44
CA SER A 203 -2.56 -6.33 -10.62
C SER A 203 -1.88 -5.55 -11.74
N GLN A 204 -2.37 -4.33 -12.03
CA GLN A 204 -1.78 -3.46 -13.04
C GLN A 204 -0.36 -3.02 -12.66
N MET A 205 -0.13 -2.70 -11.38
CA MET A 205 1.20 -2.37 -10.88
C MET A 205 2.20 -3.53 -11.05
N TYR A 206 1.76 -4.76 -10.77
CA TYR A 206 2.60 -5.93 -11.02
C TYR A 206 2.85 -6.12 -12.51
N ALA A 207 1.83 -5.94 -13.36
CA ALA A 207 1.96 -5.98 -14.81
C ALA A 207 2.99 -4.97 -15.33
N ASP A 208 3.05 -3.78 -14.73
CA ASP A 208 3.98 -2.72 -15.11
C ASP A 208 5.37 -2.89 -14.49
N ALA A 209 5.58 -3.85 -13.58
CA ALA A 209 6.87 -4.11 -12.94
C ALA A 209 7.96 -4.58 -13.94
N ILE A 210 7.56 -5.06 -15.12
CA ILE A 210 8.50 -5.39 -16.21
C ILE A 210 9.03 -4.15 -16.94
N THR A 211 8.39 -2.99 -16.77
CA THR A 211 8.82 -1.76 -17.47
C THR A 211 10.14 -1.25 -16.87
N GLY A 212 10.95 -0.61 -17.71
CA GLY A 212 12.25 -0.07 -17.32
C GLY A 212 13.40 -0.68 -18.11
N ASN A 213 14.61 -0.52 -17.56
CA ASN A 213 15.85 -0.86 -18.24
C ASN A 213 16.44 -2.15 -17.67
N TRP A 214 16.63 -3.11 -18.55
CA TRP A 214 17.12 -4.46 -18.24
C TRP A 214 18.47 -4.69 -18.91
N GLN A 215 19.29 -5.57 -18.33
CA GLN A 215 20.59 -5.92 -18.87
C GLN A 215 20.71 -7.44 -18.99
N LEU A 216 21.05 -7.95 -20.18
CA LEU A 216 21.35 -9.37 -20.32
C LEU A 216 22.46 -9.78 -19.35
N GLN A 217 22.31 -10.96 -18.74
CA GLN A 217 23.25 -11.47 -17.74
C GLN A 217 24.71 -11.56 -18.24
N ASP A 218 24.91 -11.77 -19.54
CA ASP A 218 26.23 -11.78 -20.18
C ASP A 218 26.82 -10.37 -20.43
N GLY A 219 26.06 -9.32 -20.13
CA GLY A 219 26.42 -7.91 -20.33
C GLY A 219 26.52 -7.50 -21.79
N SER A 220 26.01 -8.30 -22.73
CA SER A 220 26.14 -8.03 -24.16
C SER A 220 25.23 -6.89 -24.64
N LYS A 221 24.02 -6.78 -24.09
CA LYS A 221 23.01 -5.78 -24.49
C LYS A 221 22.19 -5.30 -23.29
N LYS A 222 21.64 -4.11 -23.43
CA LYS A 222 20.62 -3.57 -22.53
C LYS A 222 19.34 -3.25 -23.31
N ILE A 223 18.21 -3.60 -22.71
CA ILE A 223 16.88 -3.53 -23.32
C ILE A 223 16.02 -2.60 -22.45
N SER A 224 15.29 -1.69 -23.08
CA SER A 224 14.28 -0.87 -22.43
C SER A 224 12.91 -1.46 -22.75
N VAL A 225 12.17 -1.83 -21.72
CA VAL A 225 10.80 -2.35 -21.81
C VAL A 225 9.84 -1.22 -21.48
N VAL A 226 8.92 -0.94 -22.39
CA VAL A 226 7.89 0.10 -22.26
C VAL A 226 6.53 -0.47 -22.58
N LYS A 227 5.46 0.18 -22.10
CA LYS A 227 4.09 -0.15 -22.46
C LYS A 227 3.65 0.74 -23.63
N GLU A 228 3.29 0.13 -24.75
CA GLU A 228 2.79 0.77 -25.97
C GLU A 228 1.44 0.13 -26.33
N ASP A 229 0.38 0.92 -26.48
CA ASP A 229 -0.97 0.46 -26.84
C ASP A 229 -1.51 -0.71 -25.99
N GLY A 230 -1.24 -0.66 -24.67
CA GLY A 230 -1.68 -1.68 -23.72
C GLY A 230 -0.80 -2.94 -23.68
N LYS A 231 0.19 -3.07 -24.59
CA LYS A 231 1.11 -4.21 -24.65
C LYS A 231 2.53 -3.80 -24.25
N TYR A 232 3.34 -4.77 -23.84
CA TYR A 232 4.73 -4.53 -23.45
C TYR A 232 5.68 -4.79 -24.63
N VAL A 233 6.59 -3.85 -24.85
CA VAL A 233 7.51 -3.81 -25.98
C VAL A 233 8.93 -3.56 -25.47
N GLY A 234 9.89 -4.35 -25.92
CA GLY A 234 11.31 -4.22 -25.58
C GLY A 234 12.14 -3.73 -26.75
N LYS A 235 12.96 -2.69 -26.54
CA LYS A 235 13.88 -2.13 -27.54
C LYS A 235 15.31 -2.15 -27.02
N ILE A 236 16.28 -2.48 -27.86
CA ILE A 236 17.70 -2.37 -27.50
C ILE A 236 18.06 -0.89 -27.39
N TYR A 237 18.69 -0.46 -26.28
CA TYR A 237 19.19 0.91 -26.14
C TYR A 237 20.72 0.98 -26.01
N TRP A 238 21.37 -0.16 -25.76
CA TRP A 238 22.82 -0.23 -25.66
C TRP A 238 23.32 -1.64 -26.03
N VAL A 239 24.48 -1.70 -26.67
CA VAL A 239 25.20 -2.93 -27.00
C VAL A 239 26.67 -2.77 -26.60
N LYS A 240 27.29 -3.86 -26.15
CA LYS A 240 28.71 -3.88 -25.74
C LYS A 240 29.65 -3.85 -26.95
N ASP A 241 29.28 -4.57 -27.99
CA ASP A 241 30.03 -4.64 -29.25
C ASP A 241 29.63 -3.48 -30.16
N MET A 242 30.54 -2.51 -30.30
CA MET A 242 30.32 -1.29 -31.08
C MET A 242 30.05 -1.56 -32.57
N SER A 243 30.48 -2.71 -33.10
CA SER A 243 30.15 -3.10 -34.48
C SER A 243 28.65 -3.36 -34.68
N LYS A 244 27.91 -3.61 -33.60
CA LYS A 244 26.46 -3.87 -33.59
C LYS A 244 25.61 -2.65 -33.21
N ASN A 245 26.18 -1.45 -33.29
CA ASN A 245 25.44 -0.21 -32.96
C ASN A 245 24.19 0.01 -33.83
N ASN A 246 24.14 -0.59 -35.02
CA ASN A 246 22.95 -0.61 -35.88
C ASN A 246 21.75 -1.35 -35.25
N GLU A 247 21.94 -2.15 -34.19
CA GLU A 247 20.85 -2.78 -33.45
C GLU A 247 20.16 -1.84 -32.45
N ILE A 248 20.78 -0.71 -32.10
CA ILE A 248 20.20 0.25 -31.15
C ILE A 248 18.90 0.82 -31.71
N GLY A 249 17.86 0.89 -30.88
CA GLY A 249 16.50 1.29 -31.25
C GLY A 249 15.64 0.15 -31.80
N ARG A 250 16.25 -0.99 -32.17
CA ARG A 250 15.51 -2.14 -32.71
C ARG A 250 14.57 -2.73 -31.64
N ARG A 251 13.32 -2.92 -32.04
CA ARG A 251 12.31 -3.67 -31.29
C ARG A 251 12.68 -5.16 -31.33
N VAL A 252 12.86 -5.75 -30.16
CA VAL A 252 13.25 -7.16 -29.99
C VAL A 252 12.20 -7.99 -29.26
N LEU A 253 11.29 -7.35 -28.53
CA LEU A 253 10.15 -7.96 -27.85
C LEU A 253 8.89 -7.15 -28.15
N TRP A 254 7.76 -7.80 -28.45
CA TRP A 254 6.48 -7.12 -28.66
C TRP A 254 5.29 -8.03 -28.39
N ASN A 255 4.08 -7.46 -28.39
CA ASN A 255 2.80 -8.14 -28.17
C ASN A 255 2.64 -8.83 -26.80
N LEU A 256 3.54 -8.57 -25.85
CA LEU A 256 3.45 -9.14 -24.51
C LEU A 256 2.26 -8.55 -23.76
N GLU A 257 1.43 -9.42 -23.20
CA GLU A 257 0.30 -9.08 -22.34
C GLU A 257 0.46 -9.79 -21.00
N TYR A 258 0.17 -9.09 -19.91
CA TYR A 258 0.29 -9.66 -18.58
C TYR A 258 -0.91 -10.55 -18.28
N ASP A 259 -0.63 -11.79 -17.88
CA ASP A 259 -1.60 -12.73 -17.34
C ASP A 259 -1.45 -12.82 -15.82
N ALA A 260 -2.50 -12.41 -15.10
CA ALA A 260 -2.50 -12.36 -13.65
C ALA A 260 -2.60 -13.75 -12.98
N ASP A 261 -3.17 -14.74 -13.67
CA ASP A 261 -3.35 -16.09 -13.15
C ASP A 261 -2.02 -16.85 -13.19
N ASP A 262 -1.30 -16.75 -14.32
CA ASP A 262 0.00 -17.39 -14.54
C ASP A 262 1.19 -16.55 -14.01
N LYS A 263 0.95 -15.29 -13.66
CA LYS A 263 1.95 -14.28 -13.27
C LYS A 263 3.09 -14.15 -14.29
N GLU A 264 2.73 -14.10 -15.56
CA GLU A 264 3.68 -14.02 -16.66
C GLU A 264 3.20 -13.04 -17.74
N TRP A 265 4.14 -12.48 -18.49
CA TRP A 265 3.83 -11.74 -19.71
C TRP A 265 3.87 -12.73 -20.86
N LYS A 266 2.74 -13.02 -21.49
CA LYS A 266 2.60 -14.05 -22.55
C LYS A 266 2.02 -13.46 -23.84
N GLY A 267 1.91 -14.32 -24.86
CA GLY A 267 1.45 -13.91 -26.20
C GLY A 267 2.45 -13.06 -26.98
N GLY A 268 3.67 -12.89 -26.44
CA GLY A 268 4.69 -12.07 -27.04
C GLY A 268 5.44 -12.76 -28.17
N GLU A 269 6.19 -11.96 -28.90
CA GLU A 269 7.16 -12.40 -29.89
C GLU A 269 8.54 -11.83 -29.56
N ILE A 270 9.58 -12.61 -29.86
CA ILE A 270 10.98 -12.21 -29.70
C ILE A 270 11.73 -12.37 -31.03
N GLN A 271 12.54 -11.38 -31.39
CA GLN A 271 13.44 -11.51 -32.53
C GLN A 271 14.78 -12.08 -32.08
N LEU A 272 15.13 -13.27 -32.59
CA LEU A 272 16.42 -13.90 -32.30
C LEU A 272 17.51 -13.29 -33.20
N PRO A 273 18.67 -12.87 -32.65
CA PRO A 273 19.72 -12.21 -33.41
C PRO A 273 20.28 -13.05 -34.57
N ASP A 274 20.23 -14.37 -34.45
CA ASP A 274 21.01 -15.28 -35.28
C ASP A 274 20.20 -15.95 -36.41
N ILE A 275 18.87 -15.79 -36.43
CA ILE A 275 17.97 -16.65 -37.25
C ILE A 275 17.03 -15.84 -38.16
N GLY A 276 16.96 -14.52 -38.03
CA GLY A 276 16.10 -13.68 -38.90
C GLY A 276 14.58 -13.87 -38.73
N HIS A 277 14.14 -14.94 -38.05
CA HIS A 277 12.75 -15.25 -37.73
C HIS A 277 12.40 -14.84 -36.28
N SER A 278 11.13 -14.49 -36.06
CA SER A 278 10.57 -14.31 -34.71
C SER A 278 10.17 -15.65 -34.11
N ALA A 279 10.29 -15.75 -32.79
CA ALA A 279 9.79 -16.87 -32.00
C ALA A 279 8.70 -16.36 -31.05
N SER A 280 7.75 -17.21 -30.65
CA SER A 280 6.85 -16.87 -29.55
C SER A 280 7.65 -16.72 -28.26
N CYS A 281 7.25 -15.83 -27.36
CA CYS A 281 7.92 -15.65 -26.09
C CYS A 281 6.96 -15.39 -24.93
N TYR A 282 7.47 -15.67 -23.74
CA TYR A 282 6.88 -15.19 -22.50
C TYR A 282 7.98 -14.74 -21.53
N ILE A 283 7.62 -13.92 -20.56
CA ILE A 283 8.52 -13.40 -19.53
C ILE A 283 7.97 -13.72 -18.15
N LYS A 284 8.85 -14.12 -17.23
CA LYS A 284 8.54 -14.26 -15.80
C LYS A 284 9.52 -13.43 -14.99
N LEU A 285 9.02 -12.69 -14.01
CA LEU A 285 9.89 -12.08 -13.00
C LEU A 285 10.24 -13.14 -11.96
N LYS A 286 11.53 -13.36 -11.74
CA LYS A 286 12.02 -14.18 -10.63
C LYS A 286 12.01 -13.36 -9.33
N ASP A 287 12.42 -12.10 -9.43
CA ASP A 287 12.37 -11.09 -8.39
C ASP A 287 12.32 -9.69 -9.03
N VAL A 288 12.36 -8.64 -8.20
CA VAL A 288 12.25 -7.24 -8.66
C VAL A 288 13.38 -6.78 -9.58
N ASN A 289 14.51 -7.52 -9.62
CA ASN A 289 15.69 -7.16 -10.42
C ASN A 289 16.06 -8.23 -11.44
N THR A 290 15.31 -9.33 -11.53
CA THR A 290 15.65 -10.47 -12.38
C THR A 290 14.45 -10.93 -13.18
N ALA A 291 14.56 -10.85 -14.50
CA ALA A 291 13.53 -11.33 -15.42
C ALA A 291 14.05 -12.50 -16.26
N ILE A 292 13.20 -13.50 -16.51
CA ILE A 292 13.51 -14.66 -17.35
C ILE A 292 12.65 -14.57 -18.60
N VAL A 293 13.31 -14.37 -19.74
CA VAL A 293 12.69 -14.36 -21.06
C VAL A 293 12.84 -15.73 -21.69
N THR A 294 11.73 -16.34 -22.08
CA THR A 294 11.73 -17.65 -22.75
C THR A 294 11.19 -17.50 -24.16
N GLY A 295 12.01 -17.78 -25.17
CA GLY A 295 11.60 -17.85 -26.56
C GLY A 295 11.43 -19.30 -27.02
N TYR A 296 10.36 -19.61 -27.76
CA TYR A 296 10.03 -20.97 -28.18
C TYR A 296 9.32 -21.00 -29.54
N HIS A 297 9.37 -22.14 -30.22
CA HIS A 297 8.59 -22.43 -31.41
C HIS A 297 7.65 -23.61 -31.12
N GLY A 298 6.35 -23.42 -31.33
CA GLY A 298 5.33 -24.43 -31.02
C GLY A 298 5.12 -24.60 -29.51
N MET A 299 5.82 -25.54 -28.89
CA MET A 299 5.64 -25.89 -27.48
C MET A 299 6.66 -25.21 -26.56
N ARG A 300 6.18 -24.62 -25.45
CA ARG A 300 7.01 -23.93 -24.44
C ARG A 300 8.12 -24.80 -23.85
N LEU A 301 7.90 -26.12 -23.76
CA LEU A 301 8.84 -27.09 -23.18
C LEU A 301 10.22 -27.09 -23.87
N PHE A 302 10.26 -26.74 -25.16
CA PHE A 302 11.50 -26.70 -25.96
C PHE A 302 12.06 -25.27 -26.10
N GLY A 303 11.57 -24.33 -25.29
CA GLY A 303 12.02 -22.95 -25.31
C GLY A 303 13.45 -22.78 -24.82
N LYS A 304 14.12 -21.73 -25.31
CA LYS A 304 15.40 -21.25 -24.80
C LYS A 304 15.18 -20.04 -23.90
N THR A 305 15.87 -20.02 -22.77
CA THR A 305 15.75 -18.97 -21.76
C THR A 305 16.96 -18.04 -21.76
N LYS A 306 16.72 -16.75 -21.51
CA LYS A 306 17.73 -15.74 -21.19
C LYS A 306 17.32 -15.00 -19.92
N THR A 307 18.31 -14.70 -19.09
CA THR A 307 18.13 -13.89 -17.89
C THR A 307 18.49 -12.44 -18.19
N LEU A 308 17.60 -11.54 -17.77
CA LEU A 308 17.67 -10.09 -17.82
C LEU A 308 17.76 -9.51 -16.40
#